data_AF-A0A316BT02-F1
#
_entry.id   AF-A0A316BT02-F1
#
_cell.length_a   1.000
_cell.length_b   1.000
_cell.length_c   1.000
_cell.angle_alpha   90.00
_cell.angle_beta   90.00
_cell.angle_gamma   90.00
#
_symmetry.space_group_name_H-M   'P 1'
#
loop_
_entity.id
_entity.type
_entity.pdbx_description
1 polymer ?
#
loop_
_entity_poly.entity_id
_entity_poly.type
_entity_poly.pdbx_seq_one_letter_code
_entity_poly.pdbx_strand_id
1 'polypeptide(L)'
;MTDERLRIPIDDPYLHALGLAIVAFARLEWNASYCCERLEPGYIATIEPRRKTAGKIASDLVKMVAAVTDPVLRGAIAEPADEFKALVEDRNGLLHGKPATALNGDQRLFRGGHEWSIPEVNELADAFVRTSLKLNALLYNELAAL
;
A
#
# COMPACT_ATOMS: atom_id res chain seq x y z
N MET A 1 4.41 0.33 33.29
CA MET A 1 3.68 0.09 32.02
C MET A 1 2.39 -0.64 32.37
N THR A 2 1.26 -0.28 31.74
CA THR A 2 -0.07 -0.78 32.13
C THR A 2 -0.52 -2.02 31.37
N ASP A 3 0.23 -2.52 30.39
CA ASP A 3 -0.02 -3.76 29.60
C ASP A 3 -1.44 -3.94 29.06
N GLU A 4 -2.24 -2.88 29.01
CA GLU A 4 -3.64 -2.91 28.58
C GLU A 4 -3.79 -3.46 27.15
N ARG A 5 -2.79 -3.24 26.29
CA ARG A 5 -2.70 -3.80 24.93
C ARG A 5 -2.77 -5.33 24.89
N LEU A 6 -2.32 -6.01 25.95
CA LEU A 6 -2.30 -7.48 26.03
C LEU A 6 -3.69 -8.07 26.34
N ARG A 7 -4.69 -7.22 26.59
CA ARG A 7 -6.08 -7.65 26.77
C ARG A 7 -6.82 -7.88 25.45
N ILE A 8 -6.23 -7.49 24.32
CA ILE A 8 -6.80 -7.78 23.00
C ILE A 8 -6.48 -9.25 22.69
N PRO A 9 -7.51 -10.12 22.57
CA PRO A 9 -7.28 -11.51 22.20
C PRO A 9 -6.86 -11.56 20.73
N ILE A 10 -5.60 -11.92 20.47
CA ILE A 10 -5.04 -12.08 19.13
C ILE A 10 -3.81 -12.98 19.26
N ASP A 11 -3.59 -13.88 18.29
CA ASP A 11 -2.41 -14.74 18.27
C ASP A 11 -1.22 -14.06 17.60
N ASP A 12 -0.01 -14.45 18.02
CA ASP A 12 1.25 -13.91 17.53
C ASP A 12 1.44 -14.09 16.01
N PRO A 13 1.11 -15.24 15.39
CA PRO A 13 1.18 -15.39 13.93
C PRO A 13 0.35 -14.35 13.16
N TYR A 14 -0.89 -14.09 13.59
CA TYR A 14 -1.73 -13.08 12.93
C TYR A 14 -1.20 -11.66 13.14
N LEU A 15 -0.72 -11.34 14.35
CA LEU A 15 -0.08 -10.06 14.63
C LEU A 15 1.17 -9.85 13.77
N HIS A 16 1.97 -10.89 13.58
CA HIS A 16 3.16 -10.85 12.72
C HIS A 16 2.80 -10.57 11.26
N ALA A 17 1.81 -11.28 10.71
CA ALA A 17 1.32 -11.09 9.35
C ALA A 17 0.84 -9.64 9.13
N LEU A 18 0.02 -9.12 10.05
CA LEU A 18 -0.46 -7.73 10.01
C LEU A 18 0.70 -6.73 10.06
N GLY A 19 1.68 -6.95 10.94
CA GLY A 19 2.85 -6.09 11.06
C GLY A 19 3.67 -6.02 9.77
N LEU A 20 3.92 -7.17 9.13
CA LEU A 20 4.62 -7.23 7.85
C LEU A 20 3.84 -6.51 6.75
N ALA A 21 2.53 -6.74 6.64
CA ALA A 21 1.69 -6.08 5.65
C ALA A 21 1.71 -4.55 5.79
N ILE A 22 1.65 -4.03 7.02
CA ILE A 22 1.71 -2.59 7.31
C ILE A 22 3.05 -2.00 6.86
N VAL A 23 4.17 -2.63 7.21
CA VAL A 23 5.51 -2.14 6.85
C VAL A 23 5.75 -2.24 5.34
N ALA A 24 5.31 -3.33 4.70
CA ALA A 24 5.40 -3.51 3.26
C ALA A 24 4.61 -2.44 2.51
N PHE A 25 3.37 -2.16 2.93
CA PHE A 25 2.56 -1.11 2.33
C PHE A 25 3.17 0.29 2.53
N ALA A 26 3.67 0.60 3.73
CA ALA A 26 4.31 1.90 3.99
C ALA A 26 5.50 2.15 3.05
N ARG A 27 6.30 1.12 2.76
CA ARG A 27 7.38 1.19 1.77
C ARG A 27 6.85 1.38 0.35
N LEU A 28 5.81 0.64 -0.04
CA LEU A 28 5.15 0.79 -1.34
C LEU A 28 4.63 2.23 -1.54
N GLU A 29 3.90 2.77 -0.57
CA GLU A 29 3.34 4.13 -0.62
C GLU A 29 4.44 5.19 -0.75
N TRP A 30 5.57 4.99 -0.07
CA TRP A 30 6.70 5.93 -0.15
C TRP A 30 7.38 5.91 -1.52
N ASN A 31 7.55 4.73 -2.12
CA ASN A 31 8.07 4.62 -3.49
C ASN A 31 7.12 5.28 -4.50
N ALA A 32 5.81 5.06 -4.37
CA ALA A 32 4.82 5.74 -5.21
C ALA A 32 4.88 7.27 -5.06
N SER A 33 5.05 7.76 -3.82
CA SER A 33 5.20 9.19 -3.52
C SER A 33 6.44 9.80 -4.20
N TYR A 34 7.56 9.08 -4.23
CA TYR A 34 8.75 9.51 -4.96
C TYR A 34 8.58 9.42 -6.48
N CYS A 35 7.81 8.46 -7.00
CA CYS A 35 7.48 8.46 -8.43
C CYS A 35 6.70 9.72 -8.79
N CYS A 36 5.73 10.13 -7.96
CA CYS A 36 5.04 11.40 -8.12
C CYS A 36 6.01 12.60 -8.04
N GLU A 37 6.96 12.61 -7.11
CA GLU A 37 7.98 13.66 -7.00
C GLU A 37 8.84 13.80 -8.27
N ARG A 38 9.21 12.69 -8.90
CA ARG A 38 9.98 12.70 -10.16
C ARG A 38 9.16 13.16 -11.35
N LEU A 39 7.86 12.86 -11.36
CA LEU A 39 6.95 13.30 -12.43
C LEU A 39 6.52 14.77 -12.26
N GLU A 40 6.41 15.25 -11.01
CA GLU A 40 6.03 16.61 -10.66
C GLU A 40 6.86 17.08 -9.44
N PRO A 41 8.00 17.76 -9.67
CA PRO A 41 8.87 18.23 -8.58
C PRO A 41 8.13 19.10 -7.55
N GLY A 42 8.35 18.81 -6.27
CA GLY A 42 7.67 19.44 -5.14
C GLY A 42 6.40 18.71 -4.67
N TYR A 43 6.02 17.60 -5.29
CA TYR A 43 4.87 16.79 -4.90
C TYR A 43 4.88 16.37 -3.42
N ILE A 44 6.01 15.85 -2.92
CA ILE A 44 6.13 15.33 -1.54
C ILE A 44 5.86 16.43 -0.52
N ALA A 45 6.33 17.66 -0.79
CA ALA A 45 6.09 18.81 0.07
C ALA A 45 4.59 19.16 0.20
N THR A 46 3.73 18.61 -0.65
CA THR A 46 2.27 18.79 -0.58
C THR A 46 1.54 17.71 0.22
N ILE A 47 2.17 16.57 0.54
CA ILE A 47 1.50 15.42 1.18
C ILE A 47 0.97 15.79 2.56
N GLU A 48 1.84 16.21 3.46
CA GLU A 48 1.47 16.56 4.84
C GLU A 48 0.55 17.80 4.90
N PRO A 49 0.88 18.94 4.25
CA PRO A 49 0.04 20.13 4.35
C PRO A 49 -1.38 19.94 3.80
N ARG A 50 -1.55 19.04 2.81
CA ARG A 50 -2.86 18.73 2.22
C ARG A 50 -3.48 17.44 2.75
N ARG A 51 -2.84 16.77 3.71
CA ARG A 51 -3.29 15.48 4.29
C ARG A 51 -3.64 14.45 3.22
N LYS A 52 -2.78 14.30 2.22
CA LYS A 52 -3.04 13.33 1.14
C LYS A 52 -3.03 11.92 1.70
N THR A 53 -4.11 11.18 1.42
CA THR A 53 -4.18 9.75 1.71
C THR A 53 -3.49 8.95 0.61
N ALA A 54 -3.15 7.67 0.86
CA ALA A 54 -2.63 6.80 -0.19
C ALA A 54 -3.54 6.73 -1.42
N GLY A 55 -4.87 6.75 -1.23
CA GLY A 55 -5.83 6.78 -2.35
C GLY A 55 -5.72 8.06 -3.18
N LYS A 56 -5.42 9.19 -2.53
CA LYS A 56 -5.11 10.43 -3.23
C LYS A 56 -3.77 10.36 -3.95
N ILE A 57 -2.74 9.80 -3.33
CA ILE A 57 -1.42 9.59 -3.96
C ILE A 57 -1.54 8.69 -5.20
N ALA A 58 -2.26 7.57 -5.11
CA ALA A 58 -2.49 6.66 -6.22
C ALA A 58 -3.25 7.34 -7.37
N SER A 59 -4.29 8.11 -7.05
CA SER A 59 -5.05 8.86 -8.06
C SER A 59 -4.19 9.94 -8.74
N ASP A 60 -3.34 10.63 -7.97
CA ASP A 60 -2.41 11.62 -8.50
C ASP A 60 -1.37 10.95 -9.42
N LEU A 61 -0.77 9.83 -9.00
CA LEU A 61 0.21 9.09 -9.79
C LEU A 61 -0.37 8.66 -11.14
N VAL A 62 -1.55 8.01 -11.14
CA VAL A 62 -2.23 7.60 -12.39
C VAL A 62 -2.52 8.81 -13.29
N LYS A 63 -2.95 9.94 -12.70
CA LYS A 63 -3.18 11.17 -13.46
C LYS A 63 -1.89 11.71 -14.09
N MET A 64 -0.78 11.70 -13.35
CA MET A 64 0.52 12.15 -13.86
C MET A 64 1.00 11.25 -14.99
N VAL A 65 0.91 9.93 -14.83
CA VAL A 65 1.27 8.96 -15.88
C VAL A 65 0.45 9.18 -17.14
N ALA A 66 -0.86 9.46 -17.03
CA ALA A 66 -1.70 9.77 -18.18
C ALA A 66 -1.26 11.05 -18.93
N ALA A 67 -0.59 11.98 -18.24
CA ALA A 67 -0.06 13.22 -18.81
C ALA A 67 1.35 13.07 -19.41
N VAL A 68 2.04 11.94 -19.19
CA VAL A 68 3.36 11.66 -19.79
C VAL A 68 3.22 11.54 -21.31
N THR A 69 3.97 12.35 -22.04
CA THR A 69 3.94 12.42 -23.51
C THR A 69 4.80 11.36 -24.19
N ASP A 70 5.88 10.92 -23.54
CA ASP A 70 6.71 9.81 -24.03
C ASP A 70 5.95 8.48 -23.85
N PRO A 71 5.58 7.80 -24.95
CA PRO A 71 4.80 6.57 -24.87
C PRO A 71 5.57 5.40 -24.25
N VAL A 72 6.91 5.37 -24.36
CA VAL A 72 7.75 4.31 -23.79
C VAL A 72 7.80 4.47 -22.28
N LEU A 73 8.12 5.69 -21.82
CA LEU A 73 8.12 6.02 -20.39
C LEU A 73 6.75 5.79 -19.76
N ARG A 74 5.68 6.27 -20.41
CA ARG A 74 4.32 6.07 -19.94
C ARG A 74 3.97 4.58 -19.83
N GLY A 75 4.35 3.78 -20.83
CA GLY A 75 4.13 2.32 -20.82
C GLY A 75 4.84 1.63 -19.65
N ALA A 76 6.06 2.06 -19.30
CA ALA A 76 6.81 1.50 -18.18
C ALA A 76 6.19 1.81 -16.81
N ILE A 77 5.57 2.99 -16.65
CA ILE A 77 5.04 3.45 -15.34
C ILE A 77 3.57 3.05 -15.13
N ALA A 78 2.78 2.93 -16.22
CA ALA A 78 1.33 2.74 -16.12
C ALA A 78 0.92 1.49 -15.34
N GLU A 79 1.49 0.32 -15.66
CA GLU A 79 1.14 -0.93 -14.97
C GLU A 79 1.45 -0.84 -13.45
N PRO A 80 2.67 -0.48 -13.00
CA PRO A 80 2.95 -0.32 -11.57
C PRO A 80 2.05 0.71 -10.86
N ALA A 81 1.65 1.79 -11.55
CA ALA A 81 0.76 2.80 -10.99
C ALA A 81 -0.67 2.29 -10.78
N ASP A 82 -1.20 1.54 -11.75
CA ASP A 82 -2.52 0.91 -11.65
C ASP A 82 -2.53 -0.20 -10.59
N GLU A 83 -1.46 -1.01 -10.50
CA GLU A 83 -1.29 -2.00 -9.43
C GLU A 83 -1.27 -1.34 -8.05
N PHE A 84 -0.50 -0.26 -7.87
CA PHE A 84 -0.49 0.47 -6.60
C PHE A 84 -1.89 0.96 -6.22
N LYS A 85 -2.65 1.50 -7.19
CA LYS A 85 -4.01 1.95 -6.95
C LYS A 85 -4.93 0.82 -6.52
N ALA A 86 -4.85 -0.36 -7.15
CA ALA A 86 -5.63 -1.52 -6.74
C ALA A 86 -5.26 -1.97 -5.32
N LEU A 87 -3.97 -2.06 -5.03
CA LEU A 87 -3.45 -2.47 -3.71
C LEU A 87 -3.83 -1.50 -2.58
N VAL A 88 -4.05 -0.23 -2.88
CA VAL A 88 -4.58 0.73 -1.89
C VAL A 88 -6.00 0.35 -1.47
N GLU A 89 -6.84 -0.14 -2.38
CA GLU A 89 -8.19 -0.59 -2.05
C GLU A 89 -8.16 -1.86 -1.19
N ASP A 90 -7.29 -2.82 -1.51
CA ASP A 90 -7.11 -4.03 -0.70
C ASP A 90 -6.58 -3.68 0.70
N ARG A 91 -5.62 -2.76 0.78
CA ARG A 91 -5.13 -2.22 2.05
C ARG A 91 -6.25 -1.59 2.86
N ASN A 92 -7.13 -0.81 2.22
CA ASN A 92 -8.29 -0.22 2.88
C ASN A 92 -9.25 -1.30 3.37
N GLY A 93 -9.40 -2.39 2.63
CA GLY A 93 -10.16 -3.58 3.04
C GLY A 93 -9.63 -4.19 4.34
N LEU A 94 -8.31 -4.34 4.45
CA LEU A 94 -7.65 -4.86 5.66
C LEU A 94 -7.73 -3.87 6.83
N LEU A 95 -7.27 -2.63 6.65
CA LEU A 95 -7.17 -1.65 7.74
C LEU A 95 -8.52 -1.15 8.26
N HIS A 96 -9.56 -1.18 7.42
CA HIS A 96 -10.92 -0.88 7.84
C HIS A 96 -11.73 -2.16 8.14
N GLY A 97 -11.06 -3.29 8.33
CA GLY A 97 -11.65 -4.50 8.86
C GLY A 97 -12.15 -4.30 10.30
N LYS A 98 -13.22 -5.01 10.66
CA LYS A 98 -13.79 -5.01 12.01
C LYS A 98 -13.35 -6.28 12.73
N PRO A 99 -12.96 -6.22 14.00
CA PRO A 99 -12.61 -7.42 14.76
C PRO A 99 -13.84 -8.32 14.90
N ALA A 100 -13.67 -9.62 14.67
CA ALA A 100 -14.66 -10.64 14.98
C ALA A 100 -13.99 -11.99 15.26
N THR A 101 -14.79 -12.94 15.76
CA THR A 101 -14.36 -14.32 16.02
C THR A 101 -14.61 -15.17 14.78
N ALA A 102 -13.55 -15.77 14.24
CA ALA A 102 -13.60 -16.73 13.15
C ALA A 102 -14.26 -18.06 13.58
N LEU A 103 -14.60 -18.92 12.61
CA LEU A 103 -15.28 -20.19 12.89
C LEU A 103 -14.45 -21.14 13.77
N ASN A 104 -13.12 -21.03 13.72
CA ASN A 104 -12.19 -21.80 14.54
C ASN A 104 -11.96 -21.17 15.94
N GLY A 105 -12.59 -20.04 16.25
CA GLY A 105 -12.44 -19.31 17.52
C GLY A 105 -11.37 -18.21 17.52
N ASP A 106 -10.57 -18.11 16.45
CA ASP A 106 -9.53 -17.09 16.35
C ASP A 106 -10.10 -15.69 16.23
N GLN A 107 -9.36 -14.68 16.67
CA GLN A 107 -9.73 -13.28 16.50
C GLN A 107 -9.09 -12.71 15.24
N ARG A 108 -9.91 -12.27 14.30
CA ARG A 108 -9.49 -11.81 12.97
C ARG A 108 -10.17 -10.49 12.61
N LEU A 109 -9.62 -9.79 11.62
CA LEU A 109 -10.29 -8.66 10.98
C LEU A 109 -11.21 -9.15 9.87
N PHE A 110 -12.39 -8.55 9.78
CA PHE A 110 -13.40 -8.88 8.77
C PHE A 110 -13.85 -7.64 8.00
N ARG A 111 -14.05 -7.77 6.68
CA ARG A 111 -14.59 -6.71 5.84
C ARG A 111 -15.77 -7.25 5.04
N GLY A 112 -16.96 -6.68 5.23
CA GLY A 112 -18.17 -7.13 4.52
C GLY A 112 -18.54 -8.60 4.77
N GLY A 113 -18.14 -9.17 5.91
CA GLY A 113 -18.35 -10.58 6.24
C GLY A 113 -17.25 -11.53 5.77
N HIS A 114 -16.26 -11.05 5.02
CA HIS A 114 -15.07 -11.81 4.64
C HIS A 114 -13.99 -11.68 5.72
N GLU A 115 -13.42 -12.82 6.14
CA GLU A 115 -12.28 -12.91 7.07
C GLU A 115 -10.99 -12.56 6.34
N TRP A 116 -10.13 -11.74 6.94
CA TRP A 116 -8.73 -11.63 6.53
C TRP A 116 -7.90 -12.70 7.22
N SER A 117 -7.73 -13.84 6.57
CA SER A 117 -6.91 -14.95 7.07
C SER A 117 -5.41 -14.63 7.02
N ILE A 118 -4.59 -15.36 7.79
CA ILE A 118 -3.13 -15.22 7.74
C ILE A 118 -2.57 -15.39 6.31
N PRO A 119 -2.97 -16.43 5.54
CA PRO A 119 -2.51 -16.58 4.15
C PRO A 119 -2.86 -15.38 3.25
N GLU A 120 -4.06 -14.81 3.38
CA GLU A 120 -4.49 -13.66 2.58
C GLU A 120 -3.72 -12.39 2.96
N VAL A 121 -3.48 -12.15 4.25
CA VAL A 121 -2.66 -11.02 4.70
C VAL A 121 -1.22 -11.16 4.21
N ASN A 122 -0.66 -12.38 4.22
CA ASN A 122 0.68 -12.63 3.71
C ASN A 122 0.77 -12.44 2.18
N GLU A 123 -0.19 -12.96 1.41
CA GLU A 123 -0.22 -12.75 -0.04
C GLU A 123 -0.36 -11.27 -0.38
N LEU A 124 -1.19 -10.53 0.37
CA LEU A 124 -1.32 -9.09 0.21
C LEU A 124 0.00 -8.37 0.53
N ALA A 125 0.70 -8.77 1.58
CA ALA A 125 2.02 -8.22 1.92
C ALA A 125 3.05 -8.49 0.80
N ASP A 126 3.07 -9.70 0.25
CA ASP A 126 3.95 -10.05 -0.87
C ASP A 126 3.60 -9.24 -2.13
N ALA A 127 2.31 -9.03 -2.42
CA ALA A 127 1.87 -8.16 -3.50
C ALA A 127 2.36 -6.71 -3.30
N PHE A 128 2.29 -6.18 -2.07
CA PHE A 128 2.85 -4.86 -1.76
C PHE A 128 4.35 -4.80 -2.05
N VAL A 129 5.12 -5.82 -1.66
CA VAL A 129 6.56 -5.88 -1.92
C VAL A 129 6.85 -5.96 -3.41
N ARG A 130 6.14 -6.81 -4.17
CA ARG A 130 6.34 -6.96 -5.62
C ARG A 130 6.13 -5.64 -6.35
N THR A 131 5.01 -4.95 -6.12
CA THR A 131 4.75 -3.65 -6.75
C THR A 131 5.71 -2.57 -6.24
N SER A 132 6.12 -2.63 -4.97
CA SER A 132 7.12 -1.72 -4.40
C SER A 132 8.46 -1.84 -5.11
N LEU A 133 8.90 -3.06 -5.43
CA LEU A 133 10.12 -3.30 -6.20
C LEU A 133 10.01 -2.75 -7.63
N LYS A 134 8.85 -2.90 -8.29
CA LYS A 134 8.60 -2.30 -9.61
C LYS A 134 8.74 -0.78 -9.56
N LEU A 135 8.03 -0.12 -8.64
CA LEU A 135 8.09 1.35 -8.48
C LEU A 135 9.49 1.82 -8.10
N ASN A 136 10.17 1.10 -7.21
CA ASN A 136 11.54 1.42 -6.84
C ASN A 136 12.48 1.33 -8.04
N ALA A 137 12.36 0.31 -8.88
CA ALA A 137 13.18 0.18 -10.09
C ALA A 137 13.03 1.39 -11.01
N LEU A 138 11.80 1.90 -11.20
CA LEU A 138 11.55 3.11 -12.00
C LEU A 138 12.36 4.31 -11.47
N LEU A 139 12.46 4.49 -10.15
CA LEU A 139 13.18 5.62 -9.53
C LEU A 139 14.69 5.64 -9.84
N TYR A 140 15.28 4.47 -10.12
CA TYR A 140 16.70 4.33 -10.43
C TYR A 140 16.98 4.11 -11.91
N ASN A 141 15.93 3.98 -12.73
CA ASN A 141 16.01 3.78 -14.17
C ASN A 141 15.25 4.88 -14.91
N GLU A 142 14.00 4.61 -15.31
CA GLU A 142 13.20 5.47 -16.18
C GLU A 142 12.96 6.88 -15.63
N LEU A 143 12.84 7.01 -14.31
CA LEU A 143 12.62 8.29 -13.62
C LEU A 143 13.91 8.90 -13.06
N ALA A 144 15.08 8.27 -13.26
CA ALA A 144 16.34 8.69 -12.64
C ALA A 144 16.83 10.07 -13.09
N ALA A 145 16.47 10.49 -14.29
CA ALA A 145 16.99 11.68 -14.97
C ALA A 145 15.91 12.76 -15.25
N LEU A 146 14.70 12.60 -14.71
CA LEU A 146 13.67 13.63 -14.68
C LEU A 146 13.93 14.61 -13.53
#